data_AF-A0A1Y6MS60-F1
#
_entry.id   AF-A0A1Y6MS60-F1
#
_cell.length_a   1.000
_cell.length_b   1.000
_cell.length_c   1.000
_cell.angle_alpha   90.00
_cell.angle_beta   90.00
_cell.angle_gamma   90.00
#
_symmetry.space_group_name_H-M   'P 1'
#
loop_
_entity.id
_entity.type
_entity.pdbx_description
1 polymer ?
#
loop_
_entity_poly.entity_id
_entity_poly.type
_entity_poly.pdbx_seq_one_letter_code
_entity_poly.pdbx_strand_id
1 'polypeptide(L)'
;MKSFFSANSLTRLLIITLLALTTASCGFHLRGNYMLPEGIAKLSLTSFDPYGKLTRMVKYQFKLHGIEEVKPAATVPNLNITSESTGDSTLSLYQNNGKAEYDLTLTVNYTVTIPNQGIEQFSTKVTRTFLDNPLSALAKSVERDELIDVMREQAAQQIMRKLARLTTVFNKIEEDKLNAELNQILQKQKVSIKDGSTTTITTTPAVIHKKQDHNAQ
;
A
#
# COMPACT_ATOMS: atom_id res chain seq x y z
N MET A 1 -33.70 46.43 20.32
CA MET A 1 -33.44 44.98 20.34
C MET A 1 -32.37 44.70 21.39
N LYS A 2 -32.75 44.20 22.57
CA LYS A 2 -31.83 43.98 23.71
C LYS A 2 -31.43 42.50 23.74
N SER A 3 -30.14 42.22 23.77
CA SER A 3 -29.58 40.87 23.74
C SER A 3 -29.86 40.13 25.07
N PHE A 4 -30.66 39.08 25.00
CA PHE A 4 -30.98 38.18 26.12
C PHE A 4 -29.98 37.01 26.21
N PHE A 5 -28.67 37.29 26.26
CA PHE A 5 -27.67 36.25 26.55
C PHE A 5 -27.08 36.45 27.95
N SER A 6 -27.64 35.72 28.92
CA SER A 6 -27.10 35.62 30.28
C SER A 6 -25.68 35.03 30.25
N ALA A 7 -24.79 35.48 31.15
CA ALA A 7 -23.39 35.05 31.23
C ALA A 7 -23.22 33.52 31.30
N ASN A 8 -24.19 32.81 31.90
CA ASN A 8 -24.20 31.34 32.00
C ASN A 8 -24.54 30.66 30.66
N SER A 9 -25.26 31.33 29.77
CA SER A 9 -25.54 30.84 28.41
C SER A 9 -24.34 31.05 27.49
N LEU A 10 -23.56 32.11 27.72
CA LEU A 10 -22.35 32.40 26.96
C LEU A 10 -21.23 31.39 27.28
N THR A 11 -21.05 31.04 28.56
CA THR A 11 -20.08 30.01 28.97
C THR A 11 -20.46 28.62 28.47
N ARG A 12 -21.75 28.27 28.47
CA ARG A 12 -22.24 27.01 27.87
C ARG A 12 -21.96 26.95 26.37
N LEU A 13 -22.20 28.04 25.63
CA LEU A 13 -21.88 28.11 24.21
C LEU A 13 -20.38 27.98 23.94
N LEU A 14 -19.53 28.65 24.73
CA LEU A 14 -18.07 28.53 24.62
C LEU A 14 -17.59 27.09 24.82
N ILE A 15 -18.11 26.38 25.84
CA ILE A 15 -17.76 24.99 26.10
C ILE A 15 -18.16 24.09 24.93
N ILE A 16 -19.37 24.26 24.38
CA ILE A 16 -19.84 23.48 23.23
C ILE A 16 -18.97 23.74 22.00
N THR A 17 -18.63 25.00 21.72
CA THR A 17 -17.75 25.33 20.59
C THR A 17 -16.34 24.76 20.78
N LEU A 18 -15.79 24.82 21.99
CA LEU A 18 -14.47 24.27 22.29
C LEU A 18 -14.45 22.75 22.08
N LEU A 19 -15.51 22.04 22.49
CA LEU A 19 -15.65 20.60 22.33
C LEU A 19 -15.86 20.18 20.85
N ALA A 20 -16.51 21.03 20.05
CA ALA A 20 -16.67 20.79 18.62
C ALA A 20 -15.33 20.98 17.87
N LEU A 21 -14.53 21.99 18.24
CA LEU A 21 -13.23 22.26 17.62
C LEU A 21 -12.20 21.15 17.93
N THR A 22 -12.22 20.57 19.13
CA THR A 22 -11.34 19.44 19.47
C THR A 22 -11.68 18.18 18.68
N THR A 23 -12.92 18.01 18.24
CA THR A 23 -13.34 16.88 17.40
C THR A 23 -12.89 17.07 15.94
N ALA A 24 -12.88 18.30 15.44
CA ALA A 24 -12.39 18.61 14.09
C ALA A 24 -10.86 18.51 13.94
N SER A 25 -10.09 18.45 15.03
CA SER A 25 -8.62 18.39 15.00
C SER A 25 -8.04 16.99 14.89
N CYS A 26 -8.86 15.92 14.85
CA CYS A 26 -8.35 14.54 14.76
C CYS A 26 -7.67 14.21 13.40
N GLY A 27 -7.53 15.19 12.49
CA GLY A 27 -6.73 15.04 11.27
C GLY A 27 -7.27 13.99 10.28
N PHE A 28 -8.50 13.52 10.48
CA PHE A 28 -9.15 12.60 9.56
C PHE A 28 -9.42 13.30 8.24
N HIS A 29 -8.60 12.98 7.24
CA HIS A 29 -8.93 13.25 5.86
C HIS A 29 -9.60 12.01 5.27
N LEU A 30 -10.56 12.21 4.37
CA LEU A 30 -11.05 11.10 3.55
C LEU A 30 -9.84 10.48 2.85
N ARG A 31 -9.71 9.16 2.96
CA ARG A 31 -8.72 8.43 2.21
C ARG A 31 -9.05 8.65 0.74
N GLY A 32 -8.23 9.44 0.04
CA GLY A 32 -8.34 9.62 -1.39
C GLY A 32 -8.27 8.27 -2.11
N ASN A 33 -8.55 8.28 -3.40
CA ASN A 33 -8.22 7.16 -4.26
C ASN A 33 -6.75 6.74 -4.01
N TYR A 34 -6.50 5.43 -4.02
CA TYR A 34 -5.13 4.93 -4.00
C TYR A 34 -4.44 5.49 -5.25
N MET A 35 -3.71 6.59 -5.10
CA MET A 35 -2.89 7.16 -6.16
C MET A 35 -1.71 6.21 -6.36
N LEU A 36 -1.97 5.12 -7.06
CA LEU A 36 -0.92 4.27 -7.57
C LEU A 36 -0.15 5.12 -8.59
N PRO A 37 1.17 5.23 -8.45
CA PRO A 37 1.98 5.93 -9.43
C PRO A 37 1.91 5.22 -10.77
N GLU A 38 2.27 5.97 -11.81
CA GLU A 38 2.25 5.48 -13.19
C GLU A 38 3.07 4.19 -13.37
N GLY A 39 4.16 4.03 -12.61
CA GLY A 39 4.98 2.82 -12.58
C GLY A 39 4.29 1.53 -12.12
N ILE A 40 3.13 1.59 -11.43
CA ILE A 40 2.32 0.41 -11.05
C ILE A 40 1.01 0.32 -11.85
N ALA A 41 0.71 1.31 -12.70
CA ALA A 41 -0.51 1.29 -13.51
C ALA A 41 -0.59 0.05 -14.43
N LYS A 42 0.57 -0.51 -14.81
CA LYS A 42 0.67 -1.76 -15.57
C LYS A 42 1.49 -2.77 -14.80
N LEU A 43 0.89 -3.93 -14.50
CA LEU A 43 1.57 -4.97 -13.74
C LEU A 43 1.23 -6.35 -14.31
N SER A 44 2.21 -7.23 -14.34
CA SER A 44 1.98 -8.64 -14.68
C SER A 44 1.75 -9.47 -13.43
N LEU A 45 0.82 -10.41 -13.49
CA LEU A 45 0.52 -11.34 -12.39
C LEU A 45 0.88 -12.76 -12.83
N THR A 46 1.78 -13.40 -12.09
CA THR A 46 2.05 -14.83 -12.18
C THR A 46 1.75 -15.50 -10.85
N SER A 47 1.42 -16.77 -10.87
CA SER A 47 1.03 -17.51 -9.66
C SER A 47 1.37 -18.98 -9.82
N PHE A 48 1.68 -19.64 -8.71
CA PHE A 48 1.80 -21.10 -8.63
C PHE A 48 0.47 -21.80 -9.00
N ASP A 49 -0.68 -21.15 -8.75
CA ASP A 49 -2.01 -21.59 -9.17
C ASP A 49 -2.73 -20.45 -9.91
N PRO A 50 -2.63 -20.38 -11.25
CA PRO A 50 -3.24 -19.32 -12.05
C PRO A 50 -4.77 -19.25 -11.96
N TYR A 51 -5.43 -20.35 -11.63
CA TYR A 51 -6.89 -20.46 -11.58
C TYR A 51 -7.44 -20.48 -10.14
N GLY A 52 -6.55 -20.50 -9.15
CA GLY A 52 -6.89 -20.50 -7.73
C GLY A 52 -7.69 -19.28 -7.28
N LYS A 53 -8.45 -19.48 -6.20
CA LYS A 53 -9.32 -18.44 -5.62
C LYS A 53 -8.52 -17.20 -5.23
N LEU A 54 -7.35 -17.36 -4.61
CA LEU A 54 -6.47 -16.25 -4.25
C LEU A 54 -6.03 -15.43 -5.47
N THR A 55 -5.55 -16.08 -6.53
CA THR A 55 -5.15 -15.41 -7.77
C THR A 55 -6.31 -14.61 -8.36
N ARG A 56 -7.52 -15.18 -8.36
CA ARG A 56 -8.74 -14.47 -8.80
C ARG A 56 -9.03 -13.24 -7.95
N MET A 57 -8.88 -13.34 -6.62
CA MET A 57 -9.08 -12.20 -5.72
C MET A 57 -8.03 -11.10 -5.94
N VAL A 58 -6.77 -11.46 -6.20
CA VAL A 58 -5.72 -10.48 -6.53
C VAL A 58 -6.03 -9.76 -7.84
N LYS A 59 -6.44 -10.48 -8.90
CA LYS A 59 -6.89 -9.86 -10.16
C LYS A 59 -8.07 -8.92 -9.95
N TYR A 60 -9.02 -9.29 -9.10
CA TYR A 60 -10.14 -8.43 -8.76
C TYR A 60 -9.67 -7.14 -8.08
N GLN A 61 -8.72 -7.24 -7.14
CA GLN A 61 -8.12 -6.07 -6.51
C GLN A 61 -7.35 -5.19 -7.51
N PHE A 62 -6.67 -5.76 -8.50
CA PHE A 62 -6.03 -4.99 -9.57
C PHE A 62 -7.06 -4.12 -10.30
N LYS A 63 -8.19 -4.70 -10.69
CA LYS A 63 -9.30 -3.97 -11.34
C LYS A 63 -9.88 -2.86 -10.44
N LEU A 64 -10.10 -3.15 -9.15
CA LEU A 64 -10.60 -2.16 -8.19
C LEU A 64 -9.65 -0.97 -8.03
N HIS A 65 -8.36 -1.20 -8.17
CA HIS A 65 -7.34 -0.17 -8.07
C HIS A 65 -6.92 0.43 -9.42
N GLY A 66 -7.56 0.06 -10.52
CA GLY A 66 -7.26 0.59 -11.86
C GLY A 66 -5.92 0.12 -12.44
N ILE A 67 -5.39 -1.02 -11.97
CA ILE A 67 -4.18 -1.64 -12.52
C ILE A 67 -4.55 -2.47 -13.75
N GLU A 68 -3.89 -2.19 -14.86
CA GLU A 68 -3.96 -2.98 -16.07
C GLU A 68 -3.09 -4.24 -15.94
N GLU A 69 -3.72 -5.41 -15.95
CA GLU A 69 -3.01 -6.69 -16.00
C GLU A 69 -2.44 -6.90 -17.40
N VAL A 70 -1.12 -6.96 -17.52
CA VAL A 70 -0.43 -7.20 -18.80
C VAL A 70 0.37 -8.50 -18.77
N LYS A 71 0.75 -9.01 -19.96
CA LYS A 71 1.58 -10.21 -20.05
C LYS A 71 2.98 -9.96 -19.46
N PRO A 72 3.62 -10.97 -18.86
CA PRO A 72 4.99 -10.85 -18.35
C PRO A 72 5.96 -10.42 -19.45
N ALA A 73 6.77 -9.40 -19.16
CA ALA A 73 7.81 -8.88 -20.03
C ALA A 73 8.97 -8.31 -19.19
N ALA A 74 10.18 -8.25 -19.74
CA ALA A 74 11.37 -7.79 -19.02
C ALA A 74 11.29 -6.33 -18.52
N THR A 75 10.45 -5.51 -19.17
CA THR A 75 10.26 -4.09 -18.86
C THR A 75 9.08 -3.82 -17.92
N VAL A 76 8.33 -4.86 -17.55
CA VAL A 76 7.10 -4.72 -16.75
C VAL A 76 7.32 -5.33 -15.36
N PRO A 77 6.92 -4.63 -14.29
CA PRO A 77 6.92 -5.21 -12.95
C PRO A 77 6.04 -6.47 -12.88
N ASN A 78 6.47 -7.45 -12.10
CA ASN A 78 5.75 -8.71 -11.95
C ASN A 78 5.48 -9.00 -10.47
N LEU A 79 4.21 -9.25 -10.15
CA LEU A 79 3.81 -9.87 -8.89
C LEU A 79 3.70 -11.37 -9.14
N ASN A 80 4.56 -12.15 -8.50
CA ASN A 80 4.54 -13.59 -8.57
C ASN A 80 4.10 -14.19 -7.23
N ILE A 81 2.92 -14.80 -7.17
CA ILE A 81 2.47 -15.55 -5.99
C ILE A 81 3.20 -16.90 -5.98
N THR A 82 4.07 -17.11 -5.00
CA THR A 82 4.92 -18.30 -4.94
C THR A 82 4.28 -19.45 -4.19
N SER A 83 3.56 -19.16 -3.11
CA SER A 83 2.82 -20.19 -2.37
C SER A 83 1.67 -19.63 -1.54
N GLU A 84 0.69 -20.50 -1.32
CA GLU A 84 -0.41 -20.33 -0.36
C GLU A 84 -0.39 -21.52 0.60
N SER A 85 -0.53 -21.27 1.89
CA SER A 85 -0.64 -22.32 2.90
C SER A 85 -1.63 -21.93 3.99
N THR A 86 -2.42 -22.89 4.44
CA THR A 86 -3.32 -22.76 5.58
C THR A 86 -2.85 -23.64 6.72
N GLY A 87 -2.86 -23.12 7.94
CA GLY A 87 -2.60 -23.90 9.16
C GLY A 87 -3.63 -23.60 10.25
N ASP A 88 -3.71 -24.48 11.24
CA ASP A 88 -4.53 -24.28 12.44
C ASP A 88 -3.74 -24.49 13.73
N SER A 89 -4.07 -23.71 14.76
CA SER A 89 -3.55 -23.87 16.12
C SER A 89 -4.69 -23.87 17.12
N THR A 90 -4.71 -24.84 18.03
CA THR A 90 -5.78 -24.95 19.04
C THR A 90 -5.63 -23.83 20.09
N LEU A 91 -6.71 -23.11 20.36
CA LEU A 91 -6.77 -22.06 21.38
C LEU A 91 -7.41 -22.54 22.67
N SER A 92 -8.46 -23.36 22.57
CA SER A 92 -9.19 -23.85 23.73
C SER A 92 -9.69 -25.28 23.49
N LEU A 93 -9.98 -25.95 24.60
CA LEU A 93 -10.47 -27.33 24.62
C LEU A 93 -11.83 -27.39 25.29
N TYR A 94 -12.66 -28.32 24.82
CA TYR A 94 -13.86 -28.75 25.54
C TYR A 94 -13.49 -29.60 26.76
N GLN A 95 -14.45 -29.84 27.66
CA GLN A 95 -14.27 -30.67 28.85
C GLN A 95 -13.89 -32.13 28.54
N ASN A 96 -14.14 -32.59 27.31
CA ASN A 96 -13.74 -33.90 26.81
C ASN A 96 -12.36 -33.89 26.11
N ASN A 97 -11.57 -32.83 26.28
CA ASN A 97 -10.28 -32.60 25.64
C ASN A 97 -10.34 -32.50 24.10
N GLY A 98 -11.53 -32.33 23.50
CA GLY A 98 -11.68 -32.01 22.08
C GLY A 98 -11.34 -30.55 21.79
N LYS A 99 -10.97 -30.22 20.54
CA LYS A 99 -10.78 -28.82 20.12
C LYS A 99 -12.09 -28.06 20.22
N ALA A 100 -12.10 -26.93 20.92
CA ALA A 100 -13.26 -26.04 20.99
C ALA A 100 -13.08 -24.85 20.04
N GLU A 101 -11.99 -24.11 20.21
CA GLU A 101 -11.63 -23.00 19.32
C GLU A 101 -10.22 -23.20 18.79
N TYR A 102 -10.01 -22.79 17.55
CA TYR A 102 -8.69 -22.76 16.94
C TYR A 102 -8.52 -21.55 16.03
N ASP A 103 -7.28 -21.10 15.91
CA ASP A 103 -6.89 -20.04 14.98
C ASP A 103 -6.54 -20.66 13.63
N LEU A 104 -7.29 -20.28 12.60
CA LEU A 104 -6.93 -20.49 11.20
C LEU A 104 -5.95 -19.41 10.77
N THR A 105 -4.83 -19.82 10.18
CA THR A 105 -3.82 -18.93 9.63
C THR A 105 -3.61 -19.21 8.15
N LEU A 106 -3.90 -18.21 7.32
CA LEU A 106 -3.56 -18.19 5.90
C LEU A 106 -2.25 -17.41 5.72
N THR A 107 -1.25 -18.05 5.12
CA THR A 107 0.02 -17.42 4.75
C THR A 107 0.19 -17.46 3.24
N VAL A 108 0.45 -16.28 2.67
CA VAL A 108 0.71 -16.10 1.24
C VAL A 108 2.12 -15.56 1.08
N ASN A 109 2.97 -16.29 0.36
CA ASN A 109 4.29 -15.83 -0.02
C ASN A 109 4.27 -15.42 -1.48
N TYR A 110 4.97 -14.33 -1.78
CA TYR A 110 5.01 -13.78 -3.13
C TYR A 110 6.28 -12.94 -3.32
N THR A 111 6.65 -12.77 -4.59
CA THR A 111 7.77 -11.92 -4.98
C THR A 111 7.29 -10.79 -5.87
N VAL A 112 7.94 -9.63 -5.75
CA VAL A 112 7.73 -8.49 -6.64
C VAL A 112 9.03 -8.25 -7.38
N THR A 113 9.00 -8.45 -8.69
CA THR A 113 10.13 -8.18 -9.57
C THR A 113 9.96 -6.78 -10.14
N ILE A 114 10.96 -5.93 -9.91
CA ILE A 114 11.02 -4.56 -10.43
C ILE A 114 12.14 -4.51 -11.48
N PRO A 115 11.85 -4.14 -12.74
CA PRO A 115 12.87 -4.00 -13.77
C PRO A 115 14.01 -3.08 -13.30
N ASN A 116 15.26 -3.53 -13.48
CA ASN A 116 16.49 -2.82 -13.11
C ASN A 116 16.77 -2.62 -11.60
N GLN A 117 15.87 -3.05 -10.70
CA GLN A 117 16.08 -2.93 -9.25
C GLN A 117 16.29 -4.31 -8.59
N GLY A 118 15.64 -5.35 -9.12
CA GLY A 118 15.76 -6.72 -8.64
C GLY A 118 14.43 -7.32 -8.19
N ILE A 119 14.54 -8.34 -7.33
CA ILE A 119 13.41 -9.13 -6.84
C ILE A 119 13.32 -8.96 -5.33
N GLU A 120 12.14 -8.55 -4.85
CA GLU A 120 11.85 -8.48 -3.41
C GLU A 120 10.84 -9.56 -3.02
N GLN A 121 11.06 -10.17 -1.86
CA GLN A 121 10.20 -11.24 -1.34
C GLN A 121 9.35 -10.71 -0.19
N PHE A 122 8.08 -11.13 -0.18
CA PHE A 122 7.12 -10.72 0.84
C PHE A 122 6.29 -11.91 1.31
N SER A 123 5.82 -11.78 2.55
CA SER A 123 4.86 -12.71 3.14
C SER A 123 3.71 -11.94 3.77
N THR A 124 2.48 -12.35 3.49
CA THR A 124 1.26 -11.80 4.09
C THR A 124 0.56 -12.91 4.86
N LYS A 125 0.23 -12.62 6.12
CA LYS A 125 -0.45 -13.55 7.03
C LYS A 125 -1.79 -12.97 7.45
N VAL A 126 -2.84 -13.77 7.36
CA VAL A 126 -4.19 -13.47 7.86
C VAL A 126 -4.57 -14.55 8.85
N THR A 127 -5.04 -14.16 10.04
CA THR A 127 -5.46 -15.09 11.09
C THR A 127 -6.91 -14.80 11.47
N ARG A 128 -7.69 -15.86 11.66
CA ARG A 128 -9.09 -15.82 12.09
C ARG A 128 -9.37 -16.95 13.06
N THR A 129 -10.12 -16.66 14.11
CA THR A 129 -10.59 -17.67 15.06
C THR A 129 -11.80 -18.41 14.49
N PHE A 130 -11.88 -19.71 14.73
CA PHE A 130 -12.98 -20.57 14.31
C PHE A 130 -13.44 -21.43 15.49
N LEU A 131 -14.77 -21.54 15.65
CA LEU A 131 -15.40 -22.37 16.67
C LEU A 131 -15.82 -23.72 16.08
N ASP A 132 -15.28 -24.80 16.63
CA ASP A 132 -15.61 -26.16 16.20
C ASP A 132 -16.99 -26.60 16.70
N ASN A 133 -17.55 -27.63 16.06
CA ASN A 133 -18.70 -28.35 16.58
C ASN A 133 -18.70 -29.80 16.04
N PRO A 134 -18.37 -30.80 16.88
CA PRO A 134 -18.29 -32.19 16.43
C PRO A 134 -19.65 -32.76 16.01
N LEU A 135 -20.76 -32.22 16.52
CA LEU A 135 -22.12 -32.66 16.17
C LEU A 135 -22.55 -32.16 14.78
N SER A 136 -21.82 -31.21 14.21
CA SER A 136 -22.14 -30.60 12.90
C SER A 136 -20.89 -30.46 12.03
N ALA A 137 -20.03 -31.49 12.02
CA ALA A 137 -18.74 -31.47 11.34
C ALA A 137 -18.83 -31.08 9.85
N LEU A 138 -19.86 -31.55 9.12
CA LEU A 138 -20.05 -31.19 7.71
C LEU A 138 -20.36 -29.69 7.52
N ALA A 139 -21.28 -29.13 8.31
CA ALA A 139 -21.59 -27.71 8.26
C ALA A 139 -20.37 -26.86 8.65
N LYS A 140 -19.59 -27.31 9.63
CA LYS A 140 -18.35 -26.65 10.05
C LYS A 140 -17.25 -26.72 9.00
N SER A 141 -17.16 -27.78 8.21
CA SER A 141 -16.23 -27.82 7.07
C SER A 141 -16.58 -26.76 6.03
N VAL A 142 -17.85 -26.60 5.68
CA VAL A 142 -18.29 -25.57 4.72
C VAL A 142 -18.03 -24.16 5.27
N GLU A 143 -18.36 -23.91 6.53
CA GLU A 143 -18.07 -22.62 7.19
C GLU A 143 -16.57 -22.30 7.18
N ARG A 144 -15.71 -23.31 7.43
CA ARG A 144 -14.26 -23.15 7.38
C ARG A 144 -13.81 -22.76 5.97
N ASP A 145 -14.31 -23.42 4.94
CA ASP A 145 -13.93 -23.14 3.54
C ASP A 145 -14.32 -21.72 3.12
N GLU A 146 -15.53 -21.28 3.49
CA GLU A 146 -15.98 -19.90 3.26
C GLU A 146 -15.15 -18.87 4.05
N LEU A 147 -14.80 -19.18 5.30
CA LEU A 147 -13.94 -18.31 6.09
C LEU A 147 -12.54 -18.18 5.47
N ILE A 148 -11.97 -19.26 4.94
CA ILE A 148 -10.69 -19.22 4.21
C ILE A 148 -10.82 -18.32 2.97
N ASP A 149 -11.94 -18.34 2.26
CA ASP A 149 -12.16 -17.44 1.12
C ASP A 149 -12.19 -15.97 1.53
N VAL A 150 -12.85 -15.64 2.64
CA VAL A 150 -12.80 -14.29 3.23
C VAL A 150 -11.36 -13.92 3.62
N MET A 151 -10.59 -14.87 4.18
CA MET A 151 -9.18 -14.65 4.50
C MET A 151 -8.33 -14.39 3.24
N ARG A 152 -8.62 -15.05 2.11
CA ARG A 152 -7.96 -14.81 0.81
C ARG A 152 -8.27 -13.42 0.28
N GLU A 153 -9.51 -12.96 0.38
CA GLU A 153 -9.87 -11.59 0.00
C GLU A 153 -9.09 -10.57 0.83
N GLN A 154 -9.02 -10.77 2.15
CA GLN A 154 -8.26 -9.93 3.05
C GLN A 154 -6.76 -9.97 2.72
N ALA A 155 -6.20 -11.14 2.43
CA ALA A 155 -4.81 -11.29 2.02
C ALA A 155 -4.53 -10.49 0.74
N ALA A 156 -5.38 -10.60 -0.29
CA ALA A 156 -5.26 -9.85 -1.53
C ALA A 156 -5.27 -8.33 -1.27
N GLN A 157 -6.18 -7.84 -0.43
CA GLN A 157 -6.18 -6.44 -0.01
C GLN A 157 -4.86 -6.04 0.68
N GLN A 158 -4.29 -6.88 1.56
CA GLN A 158 -3.01 -6.54 2.19
C GLN A 158 -1.85 -6.52 1.20
N ILE A 159 -1.84 -7.44 0.22
CA ILE A 159 -0.86 -7.46 -0.86
C ILE A 159 -0.91 -6.14 -1.63
N MET A 160 -2.09 -5.66 -2.00
CA MET A 160 -2.25 -4.36 -2.67
C MET A 160 -1.71 -3.20 -1.84
N ARG A 161 -2.01 -3.18 -0.54
CA ARG A 161 -1.50 -2.13 0.36
C ARG A 161 0.03 -2.14 0.45
N LYS A 162 0.66 -3.32 0.39
CA LYS A 162 2.12 -3.47 0.37
C LYS A 162 2.71 -3.03 -0.96
N LEU A 163 2.13 -3.44 -2.09
CA LEU A 163 2.51 -2.96 -3.43
C LEU A 163 2.45 -1.44 -3.50
N ALA A 164 1.37 -0.86 -2.96
CA ALA A 164 1.19 0.58 -2.93
C ALA A 164 2.19 1.34 -2.05
N ARG A 165 3.01 0.67 -1.22
CA ARG A 165 4.14 1.29 -0.50
C ARG A 165 5.44 1.23 -1.30
N LEU A 166 5.61 0.18 -2.11
CA LEU A 166 6.75 0.03 -3.02
C LEU A 166 6.74 1.09 -4.13
N THR A 167 5.58 1.70 -4.39
CA THR A 167 5.39 2.90 -5.24
C THR A 167 6.46 3.97 -5.05
N THR A 168 6.84 4.26 -3.81
CA THR A 168 7.89 5.25 -3.51
C THR A 168 9.25 4.88 -4.11
N VAL A 169 9.53 3.57 -4.26
CA VAL A 169 10.71 3.06 -4.96
C VAL A 169 10.53 3.25 -6.47
N PHE A 170 9.36 2.91 -7.01
CA PHE A 170 9.06 3.13 -8.44
C PHE A 170 9.16 4.61 -8.86
N ASN A 171 8.68 5.54 -8.04
CA ASN A 171 8.73 6.98 -8.34
C ASN A 171 10.16 7.51 -8.36
N LYS A 172 11.01 7.06 -7.44
CA LYS A 172 12.44 7.43 -7.44
C LYS A 172 13.13 6.96 -8.73
N ILE A 173 12.78 5.79 -9.24
CA ILE A 173 13.33 5.28 -10.50
C ILE A 173 12.95 6.17 -11.68
N GLU A 174 11.72 6.67 -11.71
CA GLU A 174 11.25 7.55 -12.79
C GLU A 174 11.97 8.90 -12.77
N GLU A 175 12.12 9.50 -11.58
CA GLU A 175 12.93 10.71 -11.37
C GLU A 175 14.40 10.48 -11.76
N ASP A 176 15.02 9.37 -11.37
CA ASP A 176 16.42 9.06 -11.69
C ASP A 176 16.63 8.85 -13.20
N LYS A 177 15.68 8.19 -13.89
CA LYS A 177 15.69 8.03 -15.35
C LYS A 177 15.54 9.37 -16.06
N LEU A 178 14.57 10.19 -15.65
CA LEU A 178 14.34 11.51 -16.22
C LEU A 178 15.56 12.42 -16.04
N ASN A 179 16.19 12.38 -14.86
CA ASN A 179 17.42 13.11 -14.57
C ASN A 179 18.62 12.59 -15.39
N ALA A 180 18.73 11.29 -15.61
CA ALA A 180 19.76 10.70 -16.46
C ALA A 180 19.59 11.13 -17.93
N GLU A 181 18.36 11.12 -18.45
CA GLU A 181 18.03 11.59 -19.80
C GLU A 181 18.29 13.09 -19.96
N LEU A 182 17.86 13.91 -19.00
CA LEU A 182 18.11 15.36 -19.00
C LEU A 182 19.62 15.65 -19.02
N ASN A 183 20.40 14.95 -18.20
CA ASN A 183 21.85 15.09 -18.19
C ASN A 183 22.47 14.67 -19.53
N GLN A 184 21.97 13.62 -20.18
CA GLN A 184 22.44 13.24 -21.52
C GLN A 184 22.10 14.28 -22.59
N ILE A 185 20.90 14.88 -22.54
CA ILE A 185 20.49 15.97 -23.44
C ILE A 185 21.37 17.20 -23.23
N LEU A 186 21.60 17.61 -21.97
CA LEU A 186 22.48 18.73 -21.63
C LEU A 186 23.92 18.49 -22.10
N GLN A 187 24.43 17.25 -22.03
CA GLN A 187 25.74 16.90 -22.56
C GLN A 187 25.76 16.94 -24.09
N LYS A 188 24.74 16.40 -24.78
CA LYS A 188 24.63 16.47 -26.26
C LYS A 188 24.52 17.91 -26.76
N GLN A 189 23.79 18.76 -26.05
CA GLN A 189 23.64 20.18 -26.38
C GLN A 189 24.93 20.97 -26.11
N LYS A 190 25.68 20.63 -25.05
CA LYS A 190 27.05 21.13 -24.81
C LYS A 190 28.06 20.64 -25.86
N VAL A 191 27.87 19.46 -26.45
CA VAL A 191 28.73 18.91 -27.52
C VAL A 191 28.41 19.56 -28.88
N SER A 192 27.16 19.96 -29.14
CA SER A 192 26.78 20.68 -30.37
C SER A 192 27.30 22.12 -30.42
N ILE A 193 27.66 22.72 -29.27
CA ILE A 193 28.36 24.02 -29.20
C ILE A 193 29.87 23.75 -29.04
N LYS A 194 30.44 23.01 -29.99
CA LYS A 194 31.91 22.95 -30.17
C LYS A 194 32.35 23.16 -31.62
N ASP A 195 31.42 23.14 -32.58
CA ASP A 195 31.66 23.63 -33.94
C ASP A 195 31.05 25.02 -34.10
N GLY A 196 31.84 26.05 -33.79
CA GLY A 196 31.55 27.43 -34.21
C GLY A 196 31.19 28.40 -33.09
N SER A 197 32.20 29.17 -32.69
CA SER A 197 32.14 30.47 -31.98
C SER A 197 31.86 30.47 -30.47
N THR A 198 32.96 30.70 -29.73
CA THR A 198 32.99 31.17 -28.35
C THR A 198 32.07 32.38 -28.14
N THR A 199 31.16 32.32 -27.18
CA THR A 199 30.73 33.52 -26.45
C THR A 199 30.53 33.16 -24.99
N THR A 200 31.36 33.78 -24.16
CA THR A 200 31.35 33.71 -22.71
C THR A 200 29.99 34.16 -22.18
N ILE A 201 29.28 33.29 -21.45
CA ILE A 201 28.24 33.72 -20.51
C ILE A 201 28.72 33.37 -19.12
N THR A 202 29.32 34.35 -18.46
CA THR A 202 29.51 34.36 -17.02
C THR A 202 28.13 34.33 -16.37
N THR A 203 27.73 33.20 -15.80
CA THR A 203 26.61 33.16 -14.86
C THR A 203 27.19 32.89 -13.47
N THR A 204 27.17 33.94 -12.66
CA THR A 204 27.45 33.98 -11.23
C THR A 204 26.74 32.83 -10.51
N PRO A 205 27.40 32.11 -9.59
CA PRO A 205 26.71 31.12 -8.77
C PRO A 205 25.73 31.84 -7.83
N ALA A 206 24.43 31.58 -7.99
CA ALA A 206 23.45 31.95 -6.98
C ALA A 206 23.67 31.07 -5.75
N VAL A 207 24.17 31.71 -4.70
CA VAL A 207 24.39 31.18 -3.36
C VAL A 207 23.09 30.58 -2.83
N ILE A 208 23.09 29.28 -2.54
CA ILE A 208 22.06 28.63 -1.74
C ILE A 208 22.26 29.10 -0.30
N HIS A 209 21.41 30.02 0.17
CA HIS A 209 21.31 30.32 1.60
C HIS A 209 20.75 29.10 2.32
N LYS A 210 21.64 28.36 2.99
CA LYS A 210 21.28 27.38 4.01
C LYS A 210 20.71 28.14 5.21
N LYS A 211 19.38 28.16 5.37
CA LYS A 211 18.76 28.63 6.61
C LYS A 211 19.01 27.57 7.68
N GLN A 212 19.99 27.85 8.52
CA GLN A 212 20.37 27.08 9.68
C GLN A 212 19.58 27.65 10.87
N ASP A 213 18.41 27.10 11.14
CA ASP A 213 17.67 27.42 12.37
C ASP A 213 18.22 26.50 13.48
N HIS A 214 19.17 27.02 14.28
CA HIS A 214 19.58 26.45 15.56
C HIS A 214 19.27 27.44 16.69
N ASN A 215 18.40 26.98 17.59
CA ASN A 215 18.22 27.31 19.01
C ASN A 215 19.00 28.48 19.64
N ALA A 216 18.26 29.32 20.37
CA ALA A 216 18.48 29.55 21.80
C ALA A 216 17.34 30.38 22.44
N GLN A 217 16.38 29.70 23.09
CA GLN A 217 16.07 29.81 24.52
C GLN A 217 15.01 28.77 24.90
#